data_AF-A0A0B4F9J8-F1
#
_entry.id   AF-A0A0B4F9J8-F1
#
_cell.length_a   1.000
_cell.length_b   1.000
_cell.length_c   1.000
_cell.angle_alpha   90.00
_cell.angle_beta   90.00
_cell.angle_gamma   90.00
#
_symmetry.space_group_name_H-M   'P 1'
#
loop_
_entity.id
_entity.type
_entity.pdbx_description
1 polymer ?
#
loop_
_entity_poly.entity_id
_entity_poly.type
_entity_poly.pdbx_seq_one_letter_code
_entity_poly.pdbx_strand_id
1 'polypeptide(L)'
;MRQALCAILHQLFSQRPPLINHAMPQFYKNGERVIRSPKSLWPILENAVQNPQAGAVILVLDALDECGELEFTDLMRHIESQFRHNQLVYSKLRYPPTCRPYKQIISTFRGYLFEAFPDIRIPGEDKSEAISQEVNRVITHRVNQLSKTKSLSPVIKKYLKKRLQETTHRAYLWVYLVFNYLEKESFQKTQDGIKTTLATLPRSVNEAYEQILDKSKQHPIARKALSIILAASRPLTLSEINIAASIPDKFKSTNLDLEDDQDFKLRLRSWCGLFISIHHNKIYFLHQTALLYRRSPFVGLHDLLGLFRVTDAHFRKASITDGDAIMPCTLGICHPDSKSYSTWFRIYWKTRINWPQSKRHWDTATERKTPTHFTHLMVASYFGHGAIVKLLLKRGATDLEAKDGEYNRTALWWAARNEHVAVVKLLLEQGANIEARDGEYGGTPISWAAEYGHHTVVKLLLEKGADIESKGEYSGSTPLSRAAQNGHLAIAKLLLNKGADI
;
A
#
# COMPACT_ATOMS: atom_id res chain seq x y z
N MET A 1 5.74 -2.76 21.05
CA MET A 1 7.19 -2.75 20.68
C MET A 1 7.62 -3.77 19.61
N ARG A 2 7.37 -5.09 19.80
CA ARG A 2 7.82 -6.16 18.87
C ARG A 2 7.57 -5.86 17.39
N GLN A 3 6.34 -5.46 17.06
CA GLN A 3 5.94 -5.22 15.67
C GLN A 3 6.67 -4.03 15.04
N ALA A 4 6.99 -3.00 15.83
CA ALA A 4 7.77 -1.86 15.37
C ALA A 4 9.20 -2.28 15.01
N LEU A 5 9.85 -3.09 15.85
CA LEU A 5 11.18 -3.63 15.57
C LEU A 5 11.21 -4.50 14.31
N CYS A 6 10.21 -5.37 14.13
CA CYS A 6 10.10 -6.15 12.90
C CYS A 6 9.93 -5.24 11.67
N ALA A 7 9.13 -4.18 11.76
CA ALA A 7 8.92 -3.23 10.66
C ALA A 7 10.21 -2.47 10.32
N ILE A 8 10.95 -2.00 11.33
CA ILE A 8 12.24 -1.32 11.17
C ILE A 8 13.25 -2.25 10.49
N LEU A 9 13.42 -3.46 11.00
CA LEU A 9 14.34 -4.46 10.42
C LEU A 9 13.94 -4.81 8.99
N HIS A 10 12.64 -4.98 8.72
CA HIS A 10 12.15 -5.23 7.37
C HIS A 10 12.46 -4.07 6.42
N GLN A 11 12.23 -2.82 6.83
CA GLN A 11 12.57 -1.64 6.03
C GLN A 11 14.07 -1.57 5.76
N LEU A 12 14.90 -1.76 6.80
CA LEU A 12 16.35 -1.74 6.69
C LEU A 12 16.85 -2.81 5.70
N PHE A 13 16.35 -4.03 5.81
CA PHE A 13 16.74 -5.14 4.91
C PHE A 13 16.17 -4.99 3.50
N SER A 14 14.98 -4.41 3.35
CA SER A 14 14.40 -4.16 2.03
C SER A 14 15.20 -3.11 1.25
N GLN A 15 15.69 -2.08 1.94
CA GLN A 15 16.52 -1.04 1.34
C GLN A 15 17.97 -1.48 1.16
N ARG A 16 18.48 -2.34 2.05
CA ARG A 16 19.85 -2.89 2.04
C ARG A 16 19.83 -4.40 2.27
N PRO A 17 19.54 -5.21 1.23
CA PRO A 17 19.41 -6.67 1.35
C PRO A 17 20.59 -7.41 2.02
N PRO A 18 21.87 -7.03 1.82
CA PRO A 18 23.00 -7.72 2.46
C PRO A 18 22.98 -7.71 3.99
N LEU A 19 22.28 -6.75 4.61
CA LEU A 19 22.21 -6.63 6.06
C LEU A 19 21.39 -7.75 6.72
N ILE A 20 20.60 -8.50 5.95
CA ILE A 20 19.82 -9.64 6.46
C ILE A 20 20.70 -10.73 7.07
N ASN A 21 21.98 -10.80 6.68
CA ASN A 21 22.97 -11.72 7.22
C ASN A 21 23.15 -11.54 8.74
N HIS A 22 22.90 -10.34 9.28
CA HIS A 22 22.96 -10.08 10.73
C HIS A 22 21.78 -10.70 11.50
N ALA A 23 20.69 -11.05 10.81
CA ALA A 23 19.55 -11.76 11.39
C ALA A 23 19.74 -13.29 11.41
N MET A 24 20.59 -13.82 10.51
CA MET A 24 20.75 -15.27 10.32
C MET A 24 21.25 -16.01 11.58
N PRO A 25 22.22 -15.52 12.36
CA PRO A 25 22.68 -16.21 13.57
C PRO A 25 21.56 -16.44 14.60
N GLN A 26 20.71 -15.42 14.81
CA GLN A 26 19.57 -15.52 15.72
C GLN A 26 18.48 -16.44 15.14
N PHE A 27 18.28 -16.40 13.82
CA PHE A 27 17.33 -17.26 13.12
C PHE A 27 17.74 -18.73 13.17
N TYR A 28 19.01 -19.08 12.98
CA TYR A 28 19.49 -20.45 13.13
C TYR A 28 19.31 -20.98 14.56
N LYS A 29 19.43 -20.11 15.57
CA LYS A 29 19.27 -20.51 16.98
C LYS A 29 17.80 -20.68 17.40
N ASN A 30 16.91 -19.80 16.95
CA ASN A 30 15.54 -19.71 17.46
C ASN A 30 14.44 -19.93 16.40
N GLY A 31 14.82 -20.16 15.14
CA GLY A 31 13.92 -20.28 14.00
C GLY A 31 12.98 -19.08 13.85
N GLU A 32 11.74 -19.35 13.45
CA GLU A 32 10.68 -18.33 13.36
C GLU A 32 10.29 -17.70 14.71
N ARG A 33 10.81 -18.20 15.84
CA ARG A 33 10.53 -17.59 17.15
C ARG A 33 11.29 -16.28 17.37
N VAL A 34 12.32 -15.98 16.56
CA VAL A 34 13.06 -14.69 16.62
C VAL A 34 12.11 -13.49 16.51
N ILE A 35 11.15 -13.53 15.59
CA ILE A 35 10.18 -12.44 15.36
C ILE A 35 9.12 -12.32 16.47
N ARG A 36 9.16 -13.22 17.47
CA ARG A 36 8.24 -13.21 18.62
C ARG A 36 8.82 -12.50 19.84
N SER A 37 10.14 -12.25 19.88
CA SER A 37 10.83 -11.72 21.05
C SER A 37 11.59 -10.41 20.75
N PRO A 38 11.20 -9.28 21.37
CA PRO A 38 11.96 -8.03 21.26
C PRO A 38 13.44 -8.19 21.67
N LYS A 39 13.73 -9.01 22.69
CA LYS A 39 15.09 -9.29 23.16
C LYS A 39 15.98 -9.94 22.10
N SER A 40 15.39 -10.64 21.13
CA SER A 40 16.12 -11.25 20.01
C SER A 40 16.25 -10.31 18.81
N LEU A 41 15.37 -9.31 18.69
CA LEU A 41 15.34 -8.37 17.56
C LEU A 41 16.29 -7.18 17.76
N TRP A 42 16.47 -6.71 19.00
CA TRP A 42 17.39 -5.61 19.30
C TRP A 42 18.84 -5.90 18.87
N PRO A 43 19.44 -7.06 19.20
CA PRO A 43 20.80 -7.37 18.77
C PRO A 43 20.96 -7.43 17.25
N ILE A 44 19.91 -7.87 16.53
CA ILE A 44 19.92 -7.91 15.07
C ILE A 44 19.99 -6.49 14.51
N LEU A 45 19.19 -5.58 15.04
CA LEU A 45 19.17 -4.18 14.63
C LEU A 45 20.51 -3.51 14.94
N GLU A 46 21.05 -3.72 16.13
CA GLU A 46 22.33 -3.16 16.55
C GLU A 46 23.47 -3.61 15.63
N ASN A 47 23.59 -4.92 15.36
CA ASN A 47 24.61 -5.45 14.46
C ASN A 47 24.44 -4.96 13.02
N ALA A 48 23.18 -4.88 12.54
CA ALA A 48 22.90 -4.41 11.19
C ALA A 48 23.28 -2.94 11.00
N VAL A 49 23.01 -2.07 11.99
CA VAL A 49 23.31 -0.64 11.94
C VAL A 49 24.81 -0.35 12.03
N GLN A 50 25.57 -1.19 12.72
CA GLN A 50 27.03 -1.07 12.79
C GLN A 50 27.73 -1.37 11.45
N ASN A 51 27.06 -2.09 10.55
CA ASN A 51 27.65 -2.42 9.25
C ASN A 51 27.87 -1.15 8.41
N PRO A 52 29.07 -0.95 7.80
CA PRO A 52 29.34 0.21 6.96
C PRO A 52 28.32 0.42 5.82
N GLN A 53 27.74 -0.66 5.30
CA GLN A 53 26.74 -0.63 4.22
C GLN A 53 25.37 -0.11 4.66
N ALA A 54 25.10 -0.01 5.97
CA ALA A 54 23.82 0.46 6.49
C ALA A 54 23.62 1.97 6.29
N GLY A 55 24.72 2.75 6.28
CA GLY A 55 24.65 4.21 6.28
C GLY A 55 24.09 4.77 7.59
N ALA A 56 23.57 6.00 7.56
CA ALA A 56 22.87 6.58 8.70
C ALA A 56 21.43 6.03 8.79
N VAL A 57 21.03 5.57 9.97
CA VAL A 57 19.70 5.02 10.23
C VAL A 57 18.96 5.96 11.19
N ILE A 58 17.82 6.47 10.75
CA ILE A 58 16.99 7.39 11.54
C ILE A 58 15.70 6.65 11.92
N LEU A 59 15.46 6.50 13.23
CA LEU A 59 14.29 5.84 13.79
C LEU A 59 13.34 6.89 14.38
N VAL A 60 12.35 7.31 13.60
CA VAL A 60 11.30 8.22 14.05
C VAL A 60 10.35 7.47 14.97
N LEU A 61 10.28 7.89 16.23
CA LEU A 61 9.40 7.30 17.23
C LEU A 61 8.18 8.22 17.40
N ASP A 62 7.12 7.93 16.66
CA ASP A 62 5.88 8.72 16.68
C ASP A 62 5.01 8.37 17.91
N ALA A 63 4.35 9.38 18.49
CA ALA A 63 3.40 9.27 19.60
C ALA A 63 3.84 8.34 20.76
N LEU A 64 5.04 8.54 21.33
CA LEU A 64 5.54 7.69 22.43
C LEU A 64 4.60 7.63 23.64
N ASP A 65 3.79 8.66 23.84
CA ASP A 65 2.79 8.74 24.90
C ASP A 65 1.59 7.80 24.73
N GLU A 66 1.44 7.16 23.57
CA GLU A 66 0.46 6.11 23.33
C GLU A 66 1.03 4.70 23.59
N CYS A 67 2.31 4.58 23.97
CA CYS A 67 2.95 3.31 24.27
C CYS A 67 2.50 2.77 25.64
N GLY A 68 2.24 1.46 25.74
CA GLY A 68 1.94 0.82 27.02
C GLY A 68 3.11 0.96 28.00
N GLU A 69 2.84 1.19 29.28
CA GLU A 69 3.83 1.59 30.30
C GLU A 69 5.07 0.67 30.39
N LEU A 70 4.85 -0.65 30.33
CA LEU A 70 5.94 -1.65 30.32
C LEU A 70 6.78 -1.59 29.03
N GLU A 71 6.12 -1.43 27.88
CA GLU A 71 6.82 -1.32 26.59
C GLU A 71 7.60 0.00 26.49
N PHE A 72 7.02 1.10 26.98
CA PHE A 72 7.69 2.39 27.03
C PHE A 72 8.97 2.31 27.87
N THR A 73 8.89 1.72 29.07
CA THR A 73 10.03 1.57 29.96
C THR A 73 11.14 0.71 29.34
N ASP A 74 10.77 -0.40 28.69
CA ASP A 74 11.73 -1.28 28.03
C ASP A 74 12.43 -0.62 26.83
N LEU A 75 11.70 0.22 26.08
CA LEU A 75 12.23 0.98 24.95
C LEU A 75 13.23 2.03 25.45
N MET A 76 12.84 2.79 26.46
CA MET A 76 13.68 3.83 27.06
C MET A 76 14.97 3.24 27.63
N ARG A 77 14.89 2.08 28.30
CA ARG A 77 16.09 1.39 28.82
C ARG A 77 17.08 0.99 27.72
N HIS A 78 16.60 0.55 26.55
CA HIS A 78 17.46 0.22 25.41
C HIS A 78 18.11 1.46 24.80
N ILE A 79 17.32 2.53 24.61
CA ILE A 79 17.83 3.80 24.12
C ILE A 79 18.93 4.32 25.07
N GLU A 80 18.67 4.35 26.38
CA GLU A 80 19.66 4.74 27.38
C GLU A 80 20.92 3.89 27.37
N SER A 81 20.79 2.56 27.26
CA SER A 81 21.95 1.66 27.27
C SER A 81 22.89 1.92 26.09
N GLN A 82 22.35 2.29 24.94
CA GLN A 82 23.11 2.62 23.73
C GLN A 82 23.86 3.95 23.86
N PHE A 83 23.27 4.93 24.55
CA PHE A 83 23.95 6.20 24.82
C PHE A 83 25.03 6.10 25.90
N ARG A 84 24.89 5.18 26.88
CA ARG A 84 25.91 4.95 27.92
C ARG A 84 27.12 4.17 27.41
N HIS A 85 26.97 3.30 26.42
CA HIS A 85 28.05 2.46 25.90
C HIS A 85 28.57 2.97 24.55
N ASN A 86 29.67 3.73 24.58
CA ASN A 86 30.50 4.15 23.44
C ASN A 86 29.78 4.96 22.33
N GLN A 87 29.83 6.30 22.44
CA GLN A 87 29.35 7.26 21.43
C GLN A 87 29.90 7.04 20.00
N LEU A 88 31.09 6.43 19.87
CA LEU A 88 31.71 6.13 18.57
C LEU A 88 31.00 5.01 17.78
N VAL A 89 30.40 4.04 18.47
CA VAL A 89 29.79 2.84 17.86
C VAL A 89 28.38 3.10 17.31
N TYR A 90 27.65 4.05 17.91
CA TYR A 90 26.26 4.38 17.56
C TYR A 90 26.08 5.72 16.85
N SER A 91 27.16 6.37 16.39
CA SER A 91 27.12 7.68 15.70
C SER A 91 26.21 7.72 14.46
N LYS A 92 25.86 6.56 13.88
CA LYS A 92 24.99 6.41 12.71
C LYS A 92 23.51 6.24 13.04
N LEU A 93 23.15 5.95 14.29
CA LEU A 93 21.77 5.71 14.72
C LEU A 93 21.19 6.96 15.37
N ARG A 94 20.02 7.42 14.89
CA ARG A 94 19.37 8.63 15.42
C ARG A 94 17.93 8.35 15.82
N TYR A 95 17.54 8.86 16.98
CA TYR A 95 16.19 8.73 17.52
C TYR A 95 15.55 10.12 17.63
N PRO A 96 14.73 10.54 16.66
CA PRO A 96 13.79 11.65 16.87
C PRO A 96 12.46 11.12 17.43
N PRO A 97 12.21 11.23 18.75
CA PRO A 97 10.92 10.93 19.33
C PRO A 97 9.95 12.11 19.21
N THR A 98 8.66 11.80 19.09
CA THR A 98 7.56 12.75 19.30
C THR A 98 6.66 12.23 20.41
N CYS A 99 6.28 13.09 21.35
CA CYS A 99 5.38 12.73 22.43
C CYS A 99 4.67 13.96 22.98
N ARG A 100 3.47 13.76 23.52
CA ARG A 100 2.86 14.77 24.40
C ARG A 100 3.69 14.92 25.68
N PRO A 101 3.86 16.15 26.21
CA PRO A 101 4.73 16.44 27.36
C PRO A 101 4.09 16.06 28.70
N TYR A 102 3.63 14.82 28.85
CA TYR A 102 3.12 14.35 30.13
C TYR A 102 4.23 14.24 31.17
N LYS A 103 3.95 14.65 32.40
CA LYS A 103 4.93 14.65 33.50
C LYS A 103 5.62 13.30 33.68
N GLN A 104 4.89 12.20 33.53
CA GLN A 104 5.40 10.83 33.65
C GLN A 104 6.42 10.49 32.56
N ILE A 105 6.14 10.89 31.32
CA ILE A 105 7.03 10.66 30.18
C ILE A 105 8.28 11.53 30.34
N ILE A 106 8.08 12.82 30.62
CA ILE A 106 9.19 13.77 30.85
C ILE A 106 10.08 13.29 32.00
N SER A 107 9.51 12.74 33.09
CA SER A 107 10.32 12.23 34.20
C SER A 107 11.18 11.03 33.82
N THR A 108 10.76 10.20 32.88
CA THR A 108 11.58 9.09 32.37
C THR A 108 12.73 9.59 31.49
N PHE A 109 12.55 10.72 30.82
CA PHE A 109 13.65 11.38 30.10
C PHE A 109 14.57 12.20 31.01
N ARG A 110 14.18 12.54 32.25
CA ARG A 110 15.02 13.32 33.18
C ARG A 110 16.26 12.52 33.58
N GLY A 111 17.41 12.90 33.02
CA GLY A 111 18.71 12.27 33.19
C GLY A 111 19.62 12.53 31.99
N TYR A 112 20.54 11.60 31.69
CA TYR A 112 21.52 11.66 30.58
C TYR A 112 20.90 11.91 29.20
N LEU A 113 19.62 11.55 29.00
CA LEU A 113 18.92 11.76 27.73
C LEU A 113 18.45 13.22 27.57
N PHE A 114 17.94 13.87 28.61
CA PHE A 114 17.45 15.25 28.51
C PHE A 114 18.56 16.25 28.17
N GLU A 115 19.77 16.04 28.67
CA GLU A 115 20.94 16.87 28.34
C GLU A 115 21.53 16.55 26.95
N ALA A 116 21.23 15.37 26.40
CA ALA A 116 21.77 14.90 25.12
C ALA A 116 20.90 15.24 23.91
N PHE A 117 19.62 15.59 24.09
CA PHE A 117 18.71 15.93 22.99
C PHE A 117 18.39 17.43 22.96
N PRO A 118 18.62 18.13 21.83
CA PRO A 118 17.99 19.43 21.62
C PRO A 118 16.46 19.23 21.54
N ASP A 119 15.70 19.89 22.41
CA ASP A 119 14.24 19.81 22.42
C ASP A 119 13.62 20.89 21.53
N ILE A 120 12.80 20.46 20.57
CA ILE A 120 11.96 21.36 19.77
C ILE A 120 10.56 21.27 20.35
N ARG A 121 10.20 22.26 21.16
CA ARG A 121 8.82 22.41 21.66
C ARG A 121 7.98 23.15 20.65
N ILE A 122 6.89 22.53 20.20
CA ILE A 122 5.91 23.22 19.36
C ILE A 122 5.07 24.13 20.29
N PRO A 123 5.07 25.46 20.09
CA PRO A 123 4.32 26.38 20.94
C PRO A 123 2.83 26.03 20.96
N GLY A 124 2.29 25.72 22.14
CA GLY A 124 0.88 25.37 22.32
C GLY A 124 0.63 24.19 23.25
N GLU A 125 1.62 23.32 23.47
CA GLU A 125 1.47 22.12 24.32
C GLU A 125 1.49 22.42 25.84
N ASP A 126 2.16 23.49 26.27
CA ASP A 126 2.15 23.97 27.67
C ASP A 126 0.76 24.45 28.13
N LYS A 127 -0.23 24.43 27.22
CA LYS A 127 -1.63 24.82 27.44
C LYS A 127 -2.59 23.62 27.42
N SER A 128 -2.15 22.40 27.76
CA SER A 128 -3.04 21.22 27.87
C SER A 128 -4.30 21.49 28.74
N GLU A 129 -4.14 22.29 29.79
CA GLU A 129 -5.24 22.75 30.64
C GLU A 129 -6.16 23.75 29.90
N ALA A 130 -5.59 24.62 29.05
CA ALA A 130 -6.36 25.53 28.20
C ALA A 130 -7.12 24.79 27.08
N ILE A 131 -6.56 23.71 26.51
CA ILE A 131 -7.26 22.86 25.52
C ILE A 131 -8.46 22.18 26.18
N SER A 132 -8.28 21.63 27.39
CA SER A 132 -9.41 21.07 28.16
C SER A 132 -10.46 22.13 28.52
N GLN A 133 -10.04 23.35 28.86
CA GLN A 133 -10.94 24.48 29.10
C GLN A 133 -11.64 24.95 27.80
N GLU A 134 -10.97 24.91 26.66
CA GLU A 134 -11.53 25.27 25.36
C GLU A 134 -12.57 24.24 24.91
N VAL A 135 -12.28 22.95 25.03
CA VAL A 135 -13.24 21.88 24.80
C VAL A 135 -14.45 22.02 25.72
N ASN A 136 -14.26 22.41 26.99
CA ASN A 136 -15.36 22.72 27.91
C ASN A 136 -16.21 23.91 27.44
N ARG A 137 -15.59 24.95 26.85
CA ARG A 137 -16.31 26.08 26.24
C ARG A 137 -17.12 25.62 25.03
N VAL A 138 -16.55 24.79 24.15
CA VAL A 138 -17.23 24.23 22.99
C VAL A 138 -18.42 23.35 23.41
N ILE A 139 -18.24 22.44 24.38
CA ILE A 139 -19.34 21.64 24.95
C ILE A 139 -20.42 22.55 25.50
N THR A 140 -20.06 23.57 26.28
CA THR A 140 -21.02 24.53 26.84
C THR A 140 -21.82 25.23 25.75
N HIS A 141 -21.15 25.72 24.71
CA HIS A 141 -21.78 26.39 23.58
C HIS A 141 -22.74 25.45 22.82
N ARG A 142 -22.30 24.23 22.52
CA ARG A 142 -23.10 23.22 21.82
C ARG A 142 -24.30 22.73 22.64
N VAL A 143 -24.16 22.53 23.97
CA VAL A 143 -25.32 22.24 24.85
C VAL A 143 -26.31 23.40 24.83
N ASN A 144 -25.84 24.65 24.83
CA ASN A 144 -26.72 25.82 24.74
C ASN A 144 -27.51 25.84 23.42
N GLN A 145 -26.85 25.53 22.29
CA GLN A 145 -27.53 25.42 21.00
C GLN A 145 -28.55 24.28 20.99
N LEU A 146 -28.14 23.07 21.39
CA LEU A 146 -29.02 21.90 21.46
C LEU A 146 -30.23 22.14 22.37
N SER A 147 -30.03 22.86 23.49
CA SER A 147 -31.10 23.24 24.41
C SER A 147 -32.15 24.14 23.76
N LYS A 148 -31.75 25.02 22.85
CA LYS A 148 -32.67 25.87 22.07
C LYS A 148 -33.40 25.03 21.01
N THR A 149 -32.67 24.23 20.25
CA THR A 149 -33.23 23.43 19.15
C THR A 149 -34.20 22.35 19.64
N LYS A 150 -33.92 21.70 20.78
CA LYS A 150 -34.75 20.62 21.33
C LYS A 150 -35.61 21.04 22.53
N SER A 151 -35.67 22.32 22.86
CA SER A 151 -36.43 22.86 24.01
C SER A 151 -36.16 22.07 25.30
N LEU A 152 -34.89 21.95 25.68
CA LEU A 152 -34.47 21.22 26.88
C LEU A 152 -34.74 22.06 28.14
N SER A 153 -35.21 21.43 29.21
CA SER A 153 -35.42 22.12 30.50
C SER A 153 -34.08 22.57 31.12
N PRO A 154 -34.08 23.60 31.99
CA PRO A 154 -32.86 24.09 32.64
C PRO A 154 -32.12 23.00 33.44
N VAL A 155 -32.88 22.11 34.09
CA VAL A 155 -32.37 21.00 34.90
C VAL A 155 -31.62 20.00 34.01
N ILE A 156 -32.24 19.63 32.89
CA ILE A 156 -31.68 18.70 31.90
C ILE A 156 -30.43 19.27 31.23
N LYS A 157 -30.50 20.54 30.84
CA LYS A 157 -29.37 21.26 30.26
C LYS A 157 -28.16 21.24 31.19
N LYS A 158 -28.36 21.52 32.47
CA LYS A 158 -27.31 21.49 33.50
C LYS A 158 -26.74 20.09 33.68
N TYR A 159 -27.61 19.07 33.71
CA TYR A 159 -27.21 17.67 33.84
C TYR A 159 -26.38 17.19 32.64
N LEU A 160 -26.84 17.43 31.41
CA LEU A 160 -26.14 17.07 30.17
C LEU A 160 -24.77 17.74 30.08
N LYS A 161 -24.70 19.05 30.38
CA LYS A 161 -23.44 19.80 30.41
C LYS A 161 -22.44 19.17 31.39
N LYS A 162 -22.88 18.90 32.63
CA LYS A 162 -22.03 18.30 33.67
C LYS A 162 -21.48 16.94 33.22
N ARG A 163 -22.34 16.06 32.71
CA ARG A 163 -21.94 14.71 32.28
C ARG A 163 -20.97 14.70 31.09
N LEU A 164 -21.16 15.57 30.10
CA LEU A 164 -20.24 15.67 28.95
C LEU A 164 -18.88 16.29 29.34
N GLN A 165 -18.86 17.13 30.37
CA GLN A 165 -17.62 17.72 30.89
C GLN A 165 -16.82 16.76 31.80
N GLU A 166 -17.46 15.72 32.34
CA GLU A 166 -16.82 14.68 33.18
C GLU A 166 -16.16 13.56 32.37
N THR A 167 -16.34 13.51 31.04
CA THR A 167 -15.75 12.46 30.19
C THR A 167 -14.22 12.61 30.07
N THR A 168 -13.47 11.51 30.19
CA THR A 168 -12.00 11.51 30.27
C THR A 168 -11.32 11.76 28.90
N HIS A 169 -11.87 11.26 27.79
CA HIS A 169 -11.28 11.38 26.46
C HIS A 169 -12.10 12.33 25.56
N ARG A 170 -11.81 13.63 25.60
CA ARG A 170 -12.60 14.67 24.91
C ARG A 170 -11.82 15.33 23.75
N ALA A 171 -11.56 14.57 22.70
CA ALA A 171 -11.09 15.16 21.44
C ALA A 171 -12.22 15.99 20.79
N TYR A 172 -11.89 17.03 20.02
CA TYR A 172 -12.90 17.82 19.27
C TYR A 172 -13.78 16.94 18.37
N LEU A 173 -13.21 15.86 17.81
CA LEU A 173 -13.94 14.87 17.04
C LEU A 173 -15.02 14.16 17.88
N TRP A 174 -14.70 13.73 19.10
CA TRP A 174 -15.68 13.12 20.00
C TRP A 174 -16.83 14.08 20.30
N VAL A 175 -16.51 15.35 20.62
CA VAL A 175 -17.52 16.38 20.85
C VAL A 175 -18.44 16.54 19.63
N TYR A 176 -17.86 16.65 18.43
CA TYR A 176 -18.64 16.75 17.20
C TYR A 176 -19.59 15.56 17.00
N LEU A 177 -19.13 14.34 17.21
CA LEU A 177 -19.92 13.12 17.00
C LEU A 177 -21.05 12.97 18.00
N VAL A 178 -20.78 13.28 19.27
CA VAL A 178 -21.80 13.27 20.33
C VAL A 178 -22.92 14.26 20.01
N PHE A 179 -22.59 15.49 19.63
CA PHE A 179 -23.62 16.48 19.29
C PHE A 179 -24.38 16.11 18.02
N ASN A 180 -23.73 15.57 16.99
CA ASN A 180 -24.41 15.09 15.78
C ASN A 180 -25.43 13.98 16.10
N TYR A 181 -25.09 13.06 17.02
CA TYR A 181 -26.02 12.03 17.50
C TYR A 181 -27.19 12.64 18.29
N LEU A 182 -26.89 13.49 19.28
CA LEU A 182 -27.91 14.13 20.11
C LEU A 182 -28.84 15.05 19.32
N GLU A 183 -28.37 15.65 18.22
CA GLU A 183 -29.18 16.45 17.29
C GLU A 183 -30.16 15.58 16.49
N LYS A 184 -29.73 14.40 16.02
CA LYS A 184 -30.53 13.51 15.18
C LYS A 184 -31.52 12.62 15.95
N GLU A 185 -31.12 12.09 17.11
CA GLU A 185 -31.93 11.11 17.86
C GLU A 185 -32.95 11.76 18.78
N SER A 186 -34.17 11.21 18.84
CA SER A 186 -35.16 11.59 19.85
C SER A 186 -34.86 10.84 21.15
N PHE A 187 -34.52 11.57 22.21
CA PHE A 187 -34.33 11.00 23.53
C PHE A 187 -35.38 11.53 24.51
N GLN A 188 -35.73 10.70 25.48
CA GLN A 188 -36.62 11.11 26.57
C GLN A 188 -35.96 12.25 27.35
N LYS A 189 -36.64 13.40 27.40
CA LYS A 189 -36.19 14.60 28.11
C LYS A 189 -36.45 14.44 29.61
N THR A 190 -35.90 13.39 30.20
CA THR A 190 -35.88 13.11 31.64
C THR A 190 -34.45 12.78 32.04
N GLN A 191 -34.12 12.87 33.33
CA GLN A 191 -32.76 12.59 33.78
C GLN A 191 -32.33 11.15 33.49
N ASP A 192 -33.25 10.18 33.63
CA ASP A 192 -32.99 8.78 33.30
C ASP A 192 -32.99 8.53 31.78
N GLY A 193 -33.86 9.21 31.02
CA GLY A 193 -33.80 9.19 29.56
C GLY A 193 -32.44 9.63 29.02
N ILE A 194 -31.87 10.70 29.59
CA ILE A 194 -30.53 11.18 29.25
C ILE A 194 -29.46 10.21 29.71
N LYS A 195 -29.57 9.59 30.89
CA LYS A 195 -28.61 8.55 31.31
C LYS A 195 -28.57 7.40 30.32
N THR A 196 -29.72 6.93 29.86
CA THR A 196 -29.82 5.84 28.88
C THR A 196 -29.20 6.25 27.55
N THR A 197 -29.50 7.45 27.05
CA THR A 197 -28.89 7.98 25.82
C THR A 197 -27.39 8.25 25.95
N LEU A 198 -26.92 8.72 27.11
CA LEU A 198 -25.49 8.89 27.37
C LEU A 198 -24.78 7.54 27.54
N ALA A 199 -25.49 6.49 27.95
CA ALA A 199 -24.94 5.13 28.05
C ALA A 199 -24.78 4.46 26.68
N THR A 200 -25.56 4.88 25.68
CA THR A 200 -25.40 4.48 24.27
C THR A 200 -24.41 5.36 23.50
N LEU A 201 -24.00 6.51 24.07
CA LEU A 201 -22.95 7.32 23.48
C LEU A 201 -21.59 6.59 23.56
N PRO A 202 -20.74 6.81 22.55
CA PRO A 202 -19.46 6.15 22.49
C PRO A 202 -18.55 6.65 23.61
N ARG A 203 -18.09 5.72 24.45
CA ARG A 203 -17.23 5.97 25.62
C ARG A 203 -15.79 6.28 25.23
N SER A 204 -15.44 6.03 23.97
CA SER A 204 -14.13 6.29 23.39
C SER A 204 -14.26 6.78 21.96
N VAL A 205 -13.17 7.34 21.41
CA VAL A 205 -13.10 7.68 19.98
C VAL A 205 -13.30 6.42 19.12
N ASN A 206 -12.89 5.24 19.60
CA ASN A 206 -13.02 3.96 18.91
C ASN A 206 -14.48 3.49 18.80
N GLU A 207 -15.23 3.55 19.89
CA GLU A 207 -16.67 3.26 19.86
C GLU A 207 -17.42 4.31 19.01
N ALA A 208 -16.90 5.54 18.96
CA ALA A 208 -17.47 6.59 18.12
C ALA A 208 -17.22 6.28 16.63
N TYR A 209 -16.07 5.70 16.29
CA TYR A 209 -15.76 5.25 14.95
C TYR A 209 -16.63 4.08 14.50
N GLU A 210 -16.79 3.04 15.33
CA GLU A 210 -17.70 1.92 15.02
C GLU A 210 -19.14 2.42 14.83
N GLN A 211 -19.62 3.33 15.68
CA GLN A 211 -20.95 3.94 15.52
C GLN A 211 -21.08 4.85 14.28
N ILE A 212 -20.00 5.42 13.76
CA ILE A 212 -20.02 6.13 12.46
C ILE A 212 -20.10 5.12 11.31
N LEU A 213 -19.38 4.00 11.41
CA LEU A 213 -19.38 2.95 10.38
C LEU A 213 -20.73 2.25 10.32
N ASP A 214 -21.34 1.98 11.47
CA ASP A 214 -22.67 1.37 11.61
C ASP A 214 -23.82 2.28 11.11
N LYS A 215 -23.59 3.60 10.99
CA LYS A 215 -24.55 4.53 10.37
C LYS A 215 -24.60 4.44 8.85
N SER A 216 -23.62 3.79 8.21
CA SER A 216 -23.64 3.60 6.77
C SER A 216 -24.65 2.49 6.41
N LYS A 217 -25.69 2.84 5.65
CA LYS A 217 -26.70 1.88 5.14
C LYS A 217 -26.09 0.75 4.29
N GLN A 218 -24.84 0.90 3.84
CA GLN A 218 -24.08 -0.09 3.07
C GLN A 218 -22.78 -0.45 3.81
N HIS A 219 -22.92 -0.89 5.06
CA HIS A 219 -21.82 -1.30 5.94
C HIS A 219 -20.76 -2.22 5.27
N PRO A 220 -21.12 -3.24 4.46
CA PRO A 220 -20.13 -4.10 3.80
C PRO A 220 -19.22 -3.35 2.82
N ILE A 221 -19.79 -2.44 2.01
CA ILE A 221 -19.06 -1.70 0.98
C ILE A 221 -18.18 -0.61 1.61
N ALA A 222 -18.68 0.10 2.62
CA ALA A 222 -17.91 1.08 3.37
C ALA A 222 -16.70 0.43 4.05
N ARG A 223 -16.91 -0.72 4.71
CA ARG A 223 -15.87 -1.51 5.36
C ARG A 223 -14.83 -1.99 4.35
N LYS A 224 -15.27 -2.46 3.17
CA LYS A 224 -14.38 -2.86 2.08
C LYS A 224 -13.54 -1.69 1.55
N ALA A 225 -14.15 -0.56 1.22
CA ALA A 225 -13.47 0.62 0.72
C ALA A 225 -12.42 1.14 1.71
N LEU A 226 -12.78 1.28 3.00
CA LEU A 226 -11.84 1.69 4.05
C LEU A 226 -10.71 0.69 4.23
N SER A 227 -10.98 -0.62 4.07
CA SER A 227 -9.94 -1.65 4.14
C SER A 227 -8.92 -1.51 3.03
N ILE A 228 -9.39 -1.28 1.80
CA ILE A 228 -8.55 -1.07 0.63
C ILE A 228 -7.71 0.20 0.82
N ILE A 229 -8.31 1.31 1.25
CA ILE A 229 -7.63 2.58 1.52
C ILE A 229 -6.54 2.40 2.58
N LEU A 230 -6.84 1.73 3.69
CA LEU A 230 -5.92 1.56 4.82
C LEU A 230 -4.71 0.69 4.49
N ALA A 231 -4.86 -0.32 3.64
CA ALA A 231 -3.76 -1.21 3.27
C ALA A 231 -3.03 -0.79 1.99
N ALA A 232 -3.48 0.27 1.31
CA ALA A 232 -2.75 0.83 0.19
C ALA A 232 -1.43 1.47 0.65
N SER A 233 -0.33 1.17 -0.04
CA SER A 233 0.99 1.74 0.23
C SER A 233 1.13 3.21 -0.19
N ARG A 234 0.13 3.74 -0.91
CA ARG A 234 0.02 5.13 -1.35
C ARG A 234 -1.45 5.56 -1.36
N PRO A 235 -1.73 6.88 -1.33
CA PRO A 235 -3.06 7.40 -1.62
C PRO A 235 -3.57 6.86 -2.97
N LEU A 236 -4.75 6.25 -2.96
CA LEU A 236 -5.39 5.71 -4.15
C LEU A 236 -6.21 6.79 -4.86
N THR A 237 -6.35 6.68 -6.18
CA THR A 237 -7.23 7.57 -6.95
C THR A 237 -8.70 7.16 -6.83
N LEU A 238 -9.62 8.07 -7.18
CA LEU A 238 -11.05 7.74 -7.21
C LEU A 238 -11.35 6.57 -8.13
N SER A 239 -10.78 6.55 -9.33
CA SER A 239 -10.94 5.45 -10.27
C SER A 239 -10.39 4.13 -9.74
N GLU A 240 -9.25 4.13 -9.03
CA GLU A 240 -8.67 2.92 -8.43
C GLU A 240 -9.62 2.31 -7.37
N ILE A 241 -10.21 3.15 -6.52
CA ILE A 241 -11.12 2.70 -5.48
C ILE A 241 -12.49 2.35 -6.05
N ASN A 242 -12.94 3.01 -7.12
CA ASN A 242 -14.17 2.66 -7.84
C ASN A 242 -14.07 1.22 -8.37
N ILE A 243 -12.96 0.89 -9.06
CA ILE A 243 -12.68 -0.48 -9.51
C ILE A 243 -12.66 -1.45 -8.33
N ALA A 244 -11.87 -1.15 -7.30
CA ALA A 244 -11.69 -2.08 -6.18
C ALA A 244 -12.97 -2.28 -5.36
N ALA A 245 -13.79 -1.24 -5.18
CA ALA A 245 -15.06 -1.33 -4.46
C ALA A 245 -16.11 -2.14 -5.24
N SER A 246 -16.18 -1.97 -6.57
CA SER A 246 -17.18 -2.59 -7.44
C SER A 246 -16.94 -4.07 -7.76
N ILE A 247 -15.78 -4.64 -7.42
CA ILE A 247 -15.52 -6.09 -7.57
C ILE A 247 -16.46 -6.88 -6.65
N PRO A 248 -17.42 -7.68 -7.12
CA PRO A 248 -18.36 -8.37 -6.22
C PRO A 248 -17.68 -9.38 -5.28
N ASP A 249 -18.22 -9.57 -4.07
CA ASP A 249 -17.71 -10.59 -3.13
C ASP A 249 -17.95 -12.02 -3.67
N LYS A 250 -18.93 -12.19 -4.57
CA LYS A 250 -19.19 -13.41 -5.34
C LYS A 250 -19.01 -13.12 -6.82
N PHE A 251 -17.89 -13.57 -7.37
CA PHE A 251 -17.45 -13.29 -8.72
C PHE A 251 -18.29 -14.04 -9.76
N LYS A 252 -19.26 -13.38 -10.38
CA LYS A 252 -20.08 -13.95 -11.46
C LYS A 252 -20.02 -13.19 -12.78
N SER A 253 -19.72 -11.89 -12.78
CA SER A 253 -19.69 -11.09 -14.01
C SER A 253 -18.28 -10.70 -14.43
N THR A 254 -18.08 -10.59 -15.74
CA THR A 254 -16.84 -10.15 -16.38
C THR A 254 -16.77 -8.63 -16.53
N ASN A 255 -17.90 -7.92 -16.41
CA ASN A 255 -17.97 -6.47 -16.54
C ASN A 255 -18.22 -5.82 -15.18
N LEU A 256 -17.31 -4.94 -14.76
CA LEU A 256 -17.50 -4.11 -13.57
C LEU A 256 -18.44 -2.96 -13.92
N ASP A 257 -19.51 -2.81 -13.14
CA ASP A 257 -20.38 -1.65 -13.19
C ASP A 257 -19.68 -0.49 -12.46
N LEU A 258 -18.90 0.27 -13.22
CA LEU A 258 -18.15 1.42 -12.72
C LEU A 258 -18.95 2.69 -12.97
N GLU A 259 -18.98 3.58 -12.00
CA GLU A 259 -19.61 4.90 -12.14
C GLU A 259 -18.64 5.97 -12.60
N ASP A 260 -19.18 7.14 -12.92
CA ASP A 260 -18.35 8.33 -13.10
C ASP A 260 -17.62 8.69 -11.80
N ASP A 261 -16.40 9.23 -11.92
CA ASP A 261 -15.56 9.58 -10.77
C ASP A 261 -16.25 10.60 -9.84
N GLN A 262 -17.07 11.53 -10.36
CA GLN A 262 -17.77 12.51 -9.52
C GLN A 262 -18.93 11.90 -8.75
N ASP A 263 -19.74 11.06 -9.39
CA ASP A 263 -20.83 10.35 -8.72
C ASP A 263 -20.28 9.38 -7.67
N PHE A 264 -19.22 8.66 -8.03
CA PHE A 264 -18.52 7.77 -7.12
C PHE A 264 -17.92 8.53 -5.93
N LYS A 265 -17.35 9.72 -6.15
CA LYS A 265 -16.81 10.58 -5.08
C LYS A 265 -17.87 10.96 -4.06
N LEU A 266 -19.06 11.36 -4.51
CA LEU A 266 -20.16 11.72 -3.62
C LEU A 266 -20.59 10.51 -2.78
N ARG A 267 -20.67 9.34 -3.41
CA ARG A 267 -21.04 8.10 -2.74
C ARG A 267 -19.98 7.60 -1.77
N LEU A 268 -18.70 7.63 -2.15
CA LEU A 268 -17.59 7.26 -1.29
C LEU A 268 -17.53 8.16 -0.05
N ARG A 269 -17.79 9.47 -0.21
CA ARG A 269 -17.95 10.40 0.93
C ARG A 269 -19.16 10.07 1.79
N SER A 270 -20.26 9.63 1.19
CA SER A 270 -21.44 9.15 1.94
C SER A 270 -21.13 7.90 2.78
N TRP A 271 -20.37 6.95 2.21
CA TRP A 271 -19.98 5.71 2.89
C TRP A 271 -18.94 5.91 3.99
N CYS A 272 -17.89 6.67 3.69
CA CYS A 272 -16.69 6.79 4.52
C CYS A 272 -16.69 8.08 5.35
N GLY A 273 -17.63 9.00 5.13
CA GLY A 273 -17.78 10.22 5.91
C GLY A 273 -16.47 10.98 6.14
N LEU A 274 -16.20 11.29 7.41
CA LEU A 274 -15.03 12.05 7.86
C LEU A 274 -13.73 11.22 7.89
N PHE A 275 -13.77 9.92 7.61
CA PHE A 275 -12.57 9.08 7.63
C PHE A 275 -11.61 9.40 6.49
N ILE A 276 -12.14 9.94 5.39
CA ILE A 276 -11.38 10.16 4.17
C ILE A 276 -11.46 11.62 3.72
N SER A 277 -10.36 12.12 3.18
CA SER A 277 -10.30 13.37 2.42
C SER A 277 -10.01 13.06 0.97
N ILE A 278 -10.62 13.80 0.05
CA ILE A 278 -10.42 13.60 -1.39
C ILE A 278 -9.89 14.90 -1.98
N HIS A 279 -8.64 14.87 -2.44
CA HIS A 279 -7.92 16.02 -2.96
C HIS A 279 -7.19 15.64 -4.25
N HIS A 280 -7.36 16.42 -5.33
CA HIS A 280 -6.82 16.15 -6.67
C HIS A 280 -7.02 14.69 -7.13
N ASN A 281 -8.25 14.20 -7.04
CA ASN A 281 -8.64 12.82 -7.38
C ASN A 281 -7.97 11.72 -6.54
N LYS A 282 -7.21 12.06 -5.47
CA LYS A 282 -6.57 11.12 -4.54
C LYS A 282 -7.29 11.10 -3.21
N ILE A 283 -7.38 9.91 -2.63
CA ILE A 283 -8.08 9.61 -1.40
C ILE A 283 -7.04 9.44 -0.29
N TYR A 284 -7.17 10.26 0.75
CA TYR A 284 -6.31 10.30 1.92
C TYR A 284 -7.11 9.86 3.13
N PHE A 285 -6.50 9.03 3.97
CA PHE A 285 -7.08 8.69 5.26
C PHE A 285 -6.73 9.76 6.29
N LEU A 286 -7.74 10.36 6.93
CA LEU A 286 -7.56 11.52 7.80
C LEU A 286 -7.08 11.17 9.23
N HIS A 287 -7.05 9.89 9.62
CA HIS A 287 -6.78 9.52 11.02
C HIS A 287 -5.83 8.31 11.19
N GLN A 288 -4.54 8.57 11.36
CA GLN A 288 -3.51 7.53 11.50
C GLN A 288 -3.76 6.57 12.68
N THR A 289 -4.45 6.99 13.74
CA THR A 289 -4.73 6.15 14.93
C THR A 289 -5.69 5.00 14.63
N ALA A 290 -6.53 5.09 13.58
CA ALA A 290 -7.34 3.94 13.12
C ALA A 290 -6.51 2.90 12.34
N LEU A 291 -5.34 3.31 11.84
CA LEU A 291 -4.36 2.47 11.14
C LEU A 291 -3.64 1.53 12.12
N LEU A 292 -3.43 1.97 13.37
CA LEU A 292 -2.72 1.23 14.42
C LEU A 292 -3.54 0.09 15.06
N TYR A 293 -4.88 0.11 14.98
CA TYR A 293 -5.73 -0.86 15.68
C TYR A 293 -6.04 -2.15 14.90
N ARG A 294 -5.61 -2.28 13.64
CA ARG A 294 -6.05 -3.38 12.77
C ARG A 294 -5.16 -4.64 12.83
N ARG A 295 -5.13 -5.31 13.99
CA ARG A 295 -4.66 -6.72 14.11
C ARG A 295 -5.51 -7.59 15.06
N SER A 296 -6.84 -7.46 14.99
CA SER A 296 -7.76 -8.55 15.34
C SER A 296 -8.60 -8.92 14.11
N PRO A 297 -8.93 -10.21 13.93
CA PRO A 297 -9.22 -10.78 12.62
C PRO A 297 -10.53 -10.24 12.07
N PHE A 298 -10.43 -9.42 11.03
CA PHE A 298 -11.51 -9.33 10.06
C PHE A 298 -11.58 -10.70 9.39
N VAL A 299 -12.44 -11.58 9.92
CA VAL A 299 -12.81 -12.84 9.28
C VAL A 299 -13.22 -12.49 7.84
N GLY A 300 -12.49 -13.03 6.86
CA GLY A 300 -12.65 -12.71 5.44
C GLY A 300 -11.45 -12.03 4.75
N LEU A 301 -10.31 -11.84 5.43
CA LEU A 301 -9.12 -11.25 4.79
C LEU A 301 -8.54 -12.10 3.64
N HIS A 302 -8.85 -13.40 3.57
CA HIS A 302 -8.44 -14.25 2.46
C HIS A 302 -9.07 -13.80 1.12
N ASP A 303 -10.31 -13.31 1.14
CA ASP A 303 -10.99 -12.79 -0.05
C ASP A 303 -10.52 -11.36 -0.40
N LEU A 304 -10.22 -10.55 0.63
CA LEU A 304 -9.67 -9.20 0.44
C LEU A 304 -8.22 -9.21 -0.08
N LEU A 305 -7.41 -10.22 0.25
CA LEU A 305 -6.11 -10.43 -0.40
C LEU A 305 -6.26 -10.69 -1.91
N GLY A 306 -7.40 -11.25 -2.35
CA GLY A 306 -7.78 -11.32 -3.77
C GLY A 306 -8.08 -9.95 -4.37
N LEU A 307 -8.67 -9.02 -3.63
CA LEU A 307 -8.86 -7.64 -4.05
C LEU A 307 -7.57 -6.80 -4.05
N PHE A 308 -6.69 -7.00 -3.07
CA PHE A 308 -5.35 -6.39 -3.05
C PHE A 308 -4.50 -6.86 -4.21
N ARG A 309 -4.78 -8.05 -4.76
CA ARG A 309 -4.12 -8.56 -5.95
C ARG A 309 -4.34 -7.71 -7.21
N VAL A 310 -5.24 -6.73 -7.23
CA VAL A 310 -5.60 -6.00 -8.47
C VAL A 310 -5.09 -4.56 -8.49
N THR A 311 -4.66 -3.98 -7.37
CA THR A 311 -4.25 -2.57 -7.34
C THR A 311 -2.75 -2.41 -7.68
N ASP A 312 -2.54 -1.86 -8.87
CA ASP A 312 -1.33 -1.24 -9.49
C ASP A 312 -0.01 -2.05 -9.47
N ALA A 313 0.46 -2.56 -8.32
CA ALA A 313 1.64 -3.41 -8.25
C ALA A 313 1.29 -4.90 -8.17
N HIS A 314 0.09 -5.22 -7.70
CA HIS A 314 -0.27 -6.61 -7.46
C HIS A 314 -0.91 -7.31 -8.65
N PHE A 315 -1.57 -6.63 -9.60
CA PHE A 315 -2.20 -7.34 -10.73
C PHE A 315 -1.13 -8.09 -11.52
N ARG A 316 -0.05 -7.40 -11.88
CA ARG A 316 1.15 -8.03 -12.45
C ARG A 316 1.79 -9.12 -11.58
N LYS A 317 1.64 -9.04 -10.25
CA LYS A 317 2.21 -10.01 -9.28
C LYS A 317 1.17 -11.01 -8.78
N ALA A 318 -0.06 -11.01 -9.31
CA ALA A 318 -1.13 -11.83 -8.81
C ALA A 318 -0.99 -13.21 -9.43
N SER A 319 -0.67 -14.19 -8.58
CA SER A 319 -0.65 -15.60 -8.98
C SER A 319 -2.08 -16.12 -9.14
N ILE A 320 -2.70 -15.86 -10.30
CA ILE A 320 -4.06 -16.30 -10.60
C ILE A 320 -4.01 -17.72 -11.17
N THR A 321 -4.73 -18.64 -10.56
CA THR A 321 -4.83 -20.05 -10.95
C THR A 321 -6.15 -20.39 -11.62
N ASP A 322 -6.15 -21.48 -12.40
CA ASP A 322 -7.36 -22.03 -13.02
C ASP A 322 -8.39 -22.36 -11.93
N GLY A 323 -9.57 -21.73 -11.99
CA GLY A 323 -10.65 -21.93 -11.00
C GLY A 323 -10.73 -20.86 -9.90
N ASP A 324 -9.79 -19.91 -9.85
CA ASP A 324 -9.88 -18.80 -8.90
C ASP A 324 -11.15 -17.99 -9.15
N ALA A 325 -11.83 -17.61 -8.07
CA ALA A 325 -13.03 -16.79 -8.16
C ALA A 325 -12.77 -15.46 -8.90
N ILE A 326 -11.54 -14.92 -8.86
CA ILE A 326 -11.18 -13.66 -9.54
C ILE A 326 -11.05 -13.76 -11.07
N MET A 327 -11.11 -14.96 -11.65
CA MET A 327 -10.91 -15.17 -13.09
C MET A 327 -11.83 -14.31 -13.99
N PRO A 328 -13.15 -14.19 -13.73
CA PRO A 328 -14.04 -13.36 -14.55
C PRO A 328 -13.67 -11.87 -14.52
N CYS A 329 -13.31 -11.32 -13.35
CA CYS A 329 -12.89 -9.92 -13.24
C CYS A 329 -11.55 -9.67 -13.93
N THR A 330 -10.61 -10.60 -13.79
CA THR A 330 -9.30 -10.53 -14.46
C THR A 330 -9.47 -10.57 -15.97
N LEU A 331 -10.36 -11.42 -16.47
CA LEU A 331 -10.73 -11.47 -17.89
C LEU A 331 -11.33 -10.13 -18.34
N GLY A 332 -12.17 -9.50 -17.52
CA GLY A 332 -12.70 -8.16 -17.75
C GLY A 332 -11.62 -7.07 -17.84
N ILE A 333 -10.67 -7.05 -16.90
CA ILE A 333 -9.54 -6.11 -16.91
C ILE A 333 -8.65 -6.33 -18.12
N CYS A 334 -8.48 -7.56 -18.58
CA CYS A 334 -7.75 -7.86 -19.81
C CYS A 334 -8.55 -7.53 -21.08
N HIS A 335 -9.84 -7.17 -20.99
CA HIS A 335 -10.69 -6.94 -22.15
C HIS A 335 -10.61 -5.51 -22.68
N PRO A 336 -9.99 -5.25 -23.85
CA PRO A 336 -9.73 -3.89 -24.36
C PRO A 336 -10.98 -3.02 -24.47
N ASP A 337 -12.13 -3.61 -24.84
CA ASP A 337 -13.40 -2.87 -24.94
C ASP A 337 -14.14 -2.69 -23.59
N SER A 338 -13.60 -3.22 -22.49
CA SER A 338 -14.26 -3.10 -21.19
C SER A 338 -13.95 -1.75 -20.53
N LYS A 339 -14.94 -1.23 -19.80
CA LYS A 339 -14.74 -0.05 -18.95
C LYS A 339 -13.67 -0.28 -17.87
N SER A 340 -13.51 -1.53 -17.43
CA SER A 340 -12.50 -1.95 -16.47
C SER A 340 -11.10 -1.78 -17.04
N TYR A 341 -10.87 -2.24 -18.27
CA TYR A 341 -9.60 -2.08 -18.97
C TYR A 341 -9.29 -0.60 -19.20
N SER A 342 -10.20 0.15 -19.81
CA SER A 342 -9.93 1.56 -20.18
C SER A 342 -9.59 2.41 -18.95
N THR A 343 -10.23 2.12 -17.82
CA THR A 343 -9.96 2.78 -16.55
C THR A 343 -8.66 2.28 -15.93
N TRP A 344 -8.50 0.97 -15.75
CA TRP A 344 -7.39 0.36 -15.02
C TRP A 344 -6.06 0.41 -15.78
N PHE A 345 -6.08 0.07 -17.07
CA PHE A 345 -4.88 0.08 -17.92
C PHE A 345 -4.31 1.49 -18.04
N ARG A 346 -5.15 2.53 -18.16
CA ARG A 346 -4.70 3.93 -18.20
C ARG A 346 -4.02 4.35 -16.91
N ILE A 347 -4.56 3.92 -15.76
CA ILE A 347 -3.96 4.18 -14.45
C ILE A 347 -2.58 3.52 -14.38
N TYR A 348 -2.53 2.22 -14.65
CA TYR A 348 -1.30 1.43 -14.60
C TYR A 348 -0.22 1.94 -15.57
N TRP A 349 -0.62 2.30 -16.80
CA TRP A 349 0.30 2.79 -17.82
C TRP A 349 0.95 4.11 -17.39
N LYS A 350 0.15 5.04 -16.84
CA LYS A 350 0.65 6.34 -16.33
C LYS A 350 1.53 6.19 -15.10
N THR A 351 1.22 5.28 -14.18
CA THR A 351 2.03 5.05 -12.97
C THR A 351 3.38 4.43 -13.33
N ARG A 352 3.43 3.54 -14.32
CA ARG A 352 4.66 2.88 -14.76
C ARG A 352 5.58 3.78 -15.60
N ILE A 353 5.07 4.64 -16.47
CA ILE A 353 5.90 5.58 -17.27
C ILE A 353 6.71 6.53 -16.38
N ASN A 354 6.17 6.88 -15.22
CA ASN A 354 6.82 7.80 -14.27
C ASN A 354 7.82 7.11 -13.33
N TRP A 355 8.10 5.81 -13.49
CA TRP A 355 9.02 5.09 -12.61
C TRP A 355 10.50 5.40 -12.94
N PRO A 356 11.35 5.79 -11.96
CA PRO A 356 12.71 6.25 -12.24
C PRO A 356 13.60 5.23 -12.96
N GLN A 357 13.39 3.92 -12.75
CA GLN A 357 14.19 2.86 -13.38
C GLN A 357 13.72 2.51 -14.81
N SER A 358 12.60 3.08 -15.28
CA SER A 358 12.12 2.88 -16.66
C SER A 358 12.60 3.96 -17.63
N LYS A 359 13.41 4.93 -17.18
CA LYS A 359 14.09 5.91 -18.03
C LYS A 359 15.50 5.41 -18.34
N ARG A 360 15.73 4.94 -19.58
CA ARG A 360 17.06 4.64 -20.11
C ARG A 360 17.55 5.77 -21.00
N HIS A 361 18.84 5.78 -21.33
CA HIS A 361 19.51 6.93 -21.94
C HIS A 361 18.95 7.38 -23.31
N TRP A 362 18.21 6.50 -24.01
CA TRP A 362 17.55 6.80 -25.28
C TRP A 362 16.05 7.10 -25.14
N ASP A 363 15.48 7.01 -23.93
CA ASP A 363 14.10 7.40 -23.65
C ASP A 363 13.99 8.93 -23.62
N THR A 364 13.95 9.57 -24.80
CA THR A 364 13.57 10.98 -24.89
C THR A 364 12.15 11.16 -24.37
N ALA A 365 11.95 12.17 -23.55
CA ALA A 365 10.76 12.45 -22.76
C ALA A 365 9.53 12.89 -23.60
N THR A 366 9.15 12.13 -24.62
CA THR A 366 7.81 12.22 -25.21
C THR A 366 6.84 11.41 -24.36
N GLU A 367 5.69 11.99 -24.04
CA GLU A 367 4.59 11.30 -23.37
C GLU A 367 4.28 10.01 -24.15
N ARG A 368 4.74 8.86 -23.64
CA ARG A 368 4.41 7.55 -24.23
C ARG A 368 2.88 7.41 -24.22
N LYS A 369 2.27 7.60 -25.38
CA LYS A 369 0.83 7.39 -25.58
C LYS A 369 0.48 5.97 -25.11
N THR A 370 -0.67 5.80 -24.49
CA THR A 370 -1.22 4.47 -24.22
C THR A 370 -1.32 3.75 -25.56
N PRO A 371 -0.65 2.60 -25.77
CA PRO A 371 -0.66 1.99 -27.08
C PRO A 371 -2.09 1.62 -27.45
N THR A 372 -2.44 1.87 -28.71
CA THR A 372 -3.76 1.54 -29.25
C THR A 372 -3.76 0.09 -29.76
N HIS A 373 -4.94 -0.49 -29.99
CA HIS A 373 -5.08 -1.84 -30.55
C HIS A 373 -4.45 -2.98 -29.71
N PHE A 374 -4.51 -2.90 -28.38
CA PHE A 374 -4.19 -4.06 -27.54
C PHE A 374 -5.24 -5.16 -27.72
N THR A 375 -4.81 -6.40 -27.88
CA THR A 375 -5.70 -7.57 -27.76
C THR A 375 -5.74 -8.08 -26.32
N HIS A 376 -6.77 -8.82 -25.94
CA HIS A 376 -6.87 -9.43 -24.61
C HIS A 376 -5.66 -10.29 -24.28
N LEU A 377 -5.11 -10.96 -25.30
CA LEU A 377 -3.91 -11.78 -25.18
C LEU A 377 -2.68 -10.94 -24.87
N MET A 378 -2.50 -9.79 -25.54
CA MET A 378 -1.39 -8.88 -25.26
C MET A 378 -1.48 -8.33 -23.84
N VAL A 379 -2.67 -7.94 -23.39
CA VAL A 379 -2.87 -7.42 -22.02
C VAL A 379 -2.52 -8.49 -20.99
N ALA A 380 -3.09 -9.70 -21.14
CA ALA A 380 -2.78 -10.82 -20.25
C ALA A 380 -1.28 -11.19 -20.26
N SER A 381 -0.64 -11.08 -21.43
CA SER A 381 0.78 -11.39 -21.59
C SER A 381 1.70 -10.34 -20.97
N TYR A 382 1.32 -9.07 -21.09
CA TYR A 382 2.02 -7.95 -20.47
C TYR A 382 2.01 -8.02 -18.94
N PHE A 383 0.92 -8.53 -18.34
CA PHE A 383 0.79 -8.70 -16.89
C PHE A 383 1.25 -10.08 -16.39
N GLY A 384 1.51 -11.04 -17.28
CA GLY A 384 1.97 -12.37 -16.89
C GLY A 384 0.87 -13.31 -16.39
N HIS A 385 -0.39 -13.07 -16.76
CA HIS A 385 -1.53 -13.87 -16.31
C HIS A 385 -1.64 -15.19 -17.07
N GLY A 386 -0.78 -16.16 -16.73
CA GLY A 386 -0.72 -17.47 -17.39
C GLY A 386 -2.07 -18.21 -17.46
N ALA A 387 -2.89 -18.17 -16.40
CA ALA A 387 -4.22 -18.79 -16.41
C ALA A 387 -5.17 -18.15 -17.43
N ILE A 388 -5.13 -16.82 -17.57
CA ILE A 388 -5.92 -16.08 -18.56
C ILE A 388 -5.42 -16.38 -19.97
N VAL A 389 -4.10 -16.34 -20.18
CA VAL A 389 -3.49 -16.70 -21.47
C VAL A 389 -3.90 -18.11 -21.88
N LYS A 390 -3.77 -19.09 -21.00
CA LYS A 390 -4.19 -20.48 -21.25
C LYS A 390 -5.68 -20.59 -21.58
N LEU A 391 -6.53 -19.84 -20.88
CA LEU A 391 -7.97 -19.81 -21.14
C LEU A 391 -8.31 -19.17 -22.49
N LEU A 392 -7.63 -18.08 -22.86
CA LEU A 392 -7.80 -17.41 -24.16
C LEU A 392 -7.36 -18.32 -25.32
N LEU A 393 -6.20 -18.97 -25.18
CA LEU A 393 -5.66 -19.90 -26.18
C LEU A 393 -6.60 -21.10 -26.39
N LYS A 394 -7.15 -21.68 -25.31
CA LYS A 394 -8.13 -22.78 -25.39
C LYS A 394 -9.42 -22.42 -26.13
N ARG A 395 -9.82 -21.15 -26.15
CA ARG A 395 -11.03 -20.70 -26.86
C ARG A 395 -10.83 -20.61 -28.38
N GLY A 396 -9.61 -20.78 -28.89
CA GLY A 396 -9.32 -20.95 -30.32
C GLY A 396 -9.48 -19.71 -31.21
N ALA A 397 -10.02 -18.60 -30.70
CA ALA A 397 -10.29 -17.37 -31.45
C ALA A 397 -9.25 -16.26 -31.16
N THR A 398 -7.98 -16.60 -31.00
CA THR A 398 -6.93 -15.63 -30.65
C THR A 398 -5.84 -15.62 -31.70
N ASP A 399 -5.65 -14.49 -32.38
CA ASP A 399 -4.50 -14.26 -33.25
C ASP A 399 -3.25 -14.01 -32.38
N LEU A 400 -2.28 -14.94 -32.45
CA LEU A 400 -1.01 -14.87 -31.72
C LEU A 400 -0.10 -13.77 -32.26
N GLU A 401 -0.25 -13.46 -33.55
CA GLU A 401 0.57 -12.53 -34.31
C GLU A 401 -0.08 -11.16 -34.47
N ALA A 402 -1.22 -10.94 -33.80
CA ALA A 402 -1.80 -9.63 -33.64
C ALA A 402 -0.73 -8.67 -33.10
N LYS A 403 -0.76 -7.44 -33.61
CA LYS A 403 0.23 -6.39 -33.33
C LYS A 403 -0.43 -5.19 -32.67
N ASP A 404 0.23 -4.62 -31.68
CA ASP A 404 -0.23 -3.35 -31.12
C ASP A 404 -0.08 -2.22 -32.14
N GLY A 405 -0.91 -1.19 -31.99
CA GLY A 405 -1.04 -0.13 -32.98
C GLY A 405 0.07 0.93 -32.96
N GLU A 406 0.97 0.87 -31.98
CA GLU A 406 2.03 1.89 -31.82
C GLU A 406 3.37 1.41 -32.39
N TYR A 407 3.79 0.20 -32.03
CA TYR A 407 5.12 -0.31 -32.36
C TYR A 407 5.08 -1.74 -32.89
N ASN A 408 3.93 -2.18 -33.40
CA ASN A 408 3.78 -3.49 -34.03
C ASN A 408 4.20 -4.68 -33.15
N ARG A 409 3.96 -4.61 -31.84
CA ARG A 409 4.44 -5.61 -30.86
C ARG A 409 3.43 -6.72 -30.64
N THR A 410 3.90 -7.97 -30.58
CA THR A 410 3.06 -9.16 -30.36
C THR A 410 2.90 -9.50 -28.87
N ALA A 411 2.01 -10.45 -28.56
CA ALA A 411 1.85 -10.96 -27.19
C ALA A 411 3.15 -11.59 -26.64
N LEU A 412 3.90 -12.30 -27.48
CA LEU A 412 5.18 -12.91 -27.11
C LEU A 412 6.22 -11.84 -26.74
N TRP A 413 6.27 -10.76 -27.53
CA TRP A 413 7.12 -9.61 -27.23
C TRP A 413 6.83 -9.04 -25.84
N TRP A 414 5.56 -8.81 -25.52
CA TRP A 414 5.15 -8.26 -24.23
C TRP A 414 5.50 -9.16 -23.05
N ALA A 415 5.32 -10.48 -23.21
CA ALA A 415 5.68 -11.45 -22.18
C ALA A 415 7.20 -11.52 -21.97
N ALA A 416 7.98 -11.52 -23.06
CA ALA A 416 9.43 -11.63 -23.02
C ALA A 416 10.09 -10.41 -22.36
N ARG A 417 9.67 -9.20 -22.75
CA ARG A 417 10.15 -7.94 -22.17
C ARG A 417 9.84 -7.80 -20.67
N ASN A 418 8.84 -8.51 -20.14
CA ASN A 418 8.38 -8.36 -18.75
C ASN A 418 8.70 -9.56 -17.84
N GLU A 419 9.56 -10.48 -18.28
CA GLU A 419 10.00 -11.69 -17.56
C GLU A 419 8.89 -12.71 -17.28
N HIS A 420 7.85 -12.76 -18.11
CA HIS A 420 6.71 -13.65 -17.88
C HIS A 420 6.96 -15.04 -18.48
N VAL A 421 7.91 -15.78 -17.92
CA VAL A 421 8.39 -17.11 -18.40
C VAL A 421 7.25 -18.09 -18.67
N ALA A 422 6.27 -18.20 -17.78
CA ALA A 422 5.14 -19.11 -17.94
C ALA A 422 4.27 -18.73 -19.17
N VAL A 423 4.09 -17.44 -19.42
CA VAL A 423 3.36 -16.96 -20.60
C VAL A 423 4.18 -17.18 -21.88
N VAL A 424 5.48 -16.87 -21.87
CA VAL A 424 6.39 -17.13 -23.00
C VAL A 424 6.31 -18.61 -23.42
N LYS A 425 6.38 -19.52 -22.44
CA LYS A 425 6.25 -20.96 -22.69
C LYS A 425 4.91 -21.32 -23.33
N LEU A 426 3.79 -20.83 -22.78
CA LEU A 426 2.45 -21.09 -23.32
C LEU A 426 2.27 -20.58 -24.75
N LEU A 427 2.75 -19.38 -25.06
CA LEU A 427 2.63 -18.78 -26.39
C LEU A 427 3.45 -19.56 -27.43
N LEU A 428 4.68 -19.96 -27.09
CA LEU A 428 5.52 -20.77 -27.98
C LEU A 428 4.97 -22.18 -28.20
N GLU A 429 4.36 -22.78 -27.17
CA GLU A 429 3.66 -24.08 -27.29
C GLU A 429 2.43 -24.02 -28.21
N GLN A 430 1.85 -22.84 -28.43
CA GLN A 430 0.76 -22.62 -29.38
C GLN A 430 1.24 -22.11 -30.75
N GLY A 431 2.55 -22.03 -30.98
CA GLY A 431 3.12 -21.67 -32.28
C GLY A 431 3.27 -20.17 -32.53
N ALA A 432 3.35 -19.34 -31.49
CA ALA A 432 3.71 -17.93 -31.65
C ALA A 432 5.07 -17.78 -32.34
N ASN A 433 5.19 -16.82 -33.26
CA ASN A 433 6.42 -16.57 -34.00
C ASN A 433 7.53 -16.07 -33.06
N ILE A 434 8.52 -16.93 -32.83
CA ILE A 434 9.66 -16.65 -31.96
C ILE A 434 10.54 -15.49 -32.45
N GLU A 435 10.49 -15.19 -33.75
CA GLU A 435 11.26 -14.13 -34.42
C GLU A 435 10.40 -12.89 -34.75
N ALA A 436 9.23 -12.72 -34.12
CA ALA A 436 8.38 -11.56 -34.35
C ALA A 436 9.10 -10.24 -34.02
N ARG A 437 9.27 -9.38 -35.03
CA ARG A 437 9.96 -8.08 -34.91
C ARG A 437 8.99 -6.96 -34.56
N ASP A 438 9.39 -6.11 -33.61
CA ASP A 438 8.70 -4.85 -33.37
C ASP A 438 9.04 -3.79 -34.43
N GLY A 439 8.15 -2.83 -34.63
CA GLY A 439 8.32 -1.75 -35.60
C GLY A 439 9.16 -0.57 -35.11
N GLU A 440 9.52 -0.51 -33.82
CA GLU A 440 10.32 0.60 -33.26
C GLU A 440 11.81 0.41 -33.57
N TYR A 441 12.33 -0.79 -33.32
CA TYR A 441 13.76 -1.12 -33.48
C TYR A 441 14.02 -2.37 -34.33
N GLY A 442 12.98 -3.05 -34.82
CA GLY A 442 13.13 -4.34 -35.50
C GLY A 442 13.61 -5.45 -34.55
N GLY A 443 13.42 -5.30 -33.24
CA GLY A 443 13.93 -6.23 -32.23
C GLY A 443 13.04 -7.46 -32.07
N THR A 444 13.67 -8.61 -31.87
CA THR A 444 13.01 -9.89 -31.58
C THR A 444 12.75 -10.06 -30.07
N PRO A 445 11.87 -10.96 -29.62
CA PRO A 445 11.62 -11.22 -28.21
C PRO A 445 12.89 -11.52 -27.40
N ILE A 446 13.87 -12.22 -27.99
CA ILE A 446 15.16 -12.52 -27.34
C ILE A 446 16.01 -11.25 -27.16
N SER A 447 16.02 -10.35 -28.15
CA SER A 447 16.77 -9.08 -28.07
C SER A 447 16.28 -8.21 -26.91
N TRP A 448 14.96 -8.15 -26.69
CA TRP A 448 14.37 -7.40 -25.58
C TRP A 448 14.53 -8.11 -24.24
N ALA A 449 14.37 -9.44 -24.17
CA ALA A 449 14.66 -10.18 -22.95
C ALA A 449 16.12 -9.99 -22.50
N ALA A 450 17.06 -9.96 -23.46
CA ALA A 450 18.47 -9.70 -23.21
C ALA A 450 18.72 -8.26 -22.73
N GLU A 451 18.11 -7.26 -23.37
CA GLU A 451 18.20 -5.85 -22.99
C GLU A 451 17.68 -5.57 -21.57
N TYR A 452 16.63 -6.26 -21.14
CA TYR A 452 16.02 -6.06 -19.82
C TYR A 452 16.57 -7.00 -18.73
N GLY A 453 17.52 -7.88 -19.05
CA GLY A 453 18.18 -8.72 -18.06
C GLY A 453 17.38 -9.97 -17.66
N HIS A 454 16.44 -10.42 -18.49
CA HIS A 454 15.56 -11.55 -18.22
C HIS A 454 16.19 -12.89 -18.60
N HIS A 455 17.17 -13.33 -17.80
CA HIS A 455 18.00 -14.51 -18.07
C HIS A 455 17.20 -15.79 -18.34
N THR A 456 16.14 -16.04 -17.55
CA THR A 456 15.29 -17.23 -17.68
C THR A 456 14.52 -17.24 -18.99
N VAL A 457 14.04 -16.08 -19.44
CA VAL A 457 13.36 -15.92 -20.73
C VAL A 457 14.35 -16.10 -21.89
N VAL A 458 15.55 -15.51 -21.82
CA VAL A 458 16.58 -15.68 -22.86
C VAL A 458 16.94 -17.16 -23.03
N LYS A 459 17.17 -17.86 -21.91
CA LYS A 459 17.46 -19.30 -21.92
C LYS A 459 16.33 -20.09 -22.58
N LEU A 460 15.08 -19.83 -22.21
CA LEU A 460 13.91 -20.49 -22.78
C LEU A 460 13.76 -20.23 -24.29
N LEU A 461 13.97 -18.99 -24.74
CA LEU A 461 13.89 -18.64 -26.16
C LEU A 461 14.97 -19.37 -26.98
N LEU A 462 16.21 -19.43 -26.49
CA LEU A 462 17.28 -20.20 -27.13
C LEU A 462 16.98 -21.70 -27.19
N GLU A 463 16.44 -22.27 -26.11
CA GLU A 463 16.00 -23.68 -26.07
C GLU A 463 14.87 -23.97 -27.07
N LYS A 464 14.09 -22.95 -27.45
CA LYS A 464 13.00 -23.03 -28.44
C LYS A 464 13.44 -22.62 -29.85
N GLY A 465 14.73 -22.39 -30.07
CA GLY A 465 15.30 -22.14 -31.40
C GLY A 465 15.30 -20.69 -31.84
N ALA A 466 15.26 -19.73 -30.91
CA ALA A 466 15.42 -18.31 -31.24
C ALA A 466 16.80 -18.04 -31.87
N ASP A 467 16.84 -17.17 -32.87
CA ASP A 467 18.08 -16.75 -33.52
C ASP A 467 18.95 -15.92 -32.56
N ILE A 468 20.08 -16.51 -32.18
CA ILE A 468 21.07 -15.91 -31.28
C ILE A 468 21.73 -14.67 -31.87
N GLU A 469 21.76 -14.57 -33.21
CA GLU A 469 22.33 -13.48 -33.99
C GLU A 469 21.27 -12.51 -34.53
N SER A 470 20.03 -12.59 -34.03
CA SER A 470 18.93 -11.74 -34.53
C SER A 470 19.27 -10.25 -34.43
N LYS A 471 19.40 -9.59 -35.59
CA LYS A 471 19.78 -8.17 -35.68
C LYS A 471 18.55 -7.27 -35.74
N GLY A 472 18.55 -6.27 -34.86
CA GLY A 472 17.61 -5.14 -34.96
C GLY A 472 17.82 -4.39 -36.28
N GLU A 473 16.73 -3.87 -36.85
CA GLU A 473 16.73 -3.30 -38.21
C GLU A 473 17.54 -2.01 -38.33
N TYR A 474 17.52 -1.16 -37.30
CA TYR A 474 18.13 0.17 -37.37
C TYR A 474 19.56 0.23 -36.83
N SER A 475 19.86 -0.52 -35.77
CA SER A 475 21.17 -0.48 -35.09
C SER A 475 22.04 -1.70 -35.38
N GLY A 476 21.50 -2.74 -36.04
CA GLY A 476 22.17 -4.03 -36.19
C GLY A 476 22.43 -4.74 -34.85
N SER A 477 21.83 -4.26 -33.76
CA SER A 477 22.11 -4.77 -32.41
C SER A 477 21.68 -6.23 -32.27
N THR A 478 22.61 -7.09 -31.89
CA THR A 478 22.36 -8.49 -31.49
C THR A 478 21.88 -8.57 -30.04
N PRO A 479 21.27 -9.69 -29.60
CA PRO A 479 20.96 -9.93 -28.20
C PRO A 479 22.19 -9.77 -27.29
N LEU A 480 23.38 -10.19 -27.75
CA LEU A 480 24.62 -10.04 -27.01
C LEU A 480 24.98 -8.56 -26.81
N SER A 481 24.97 -7.76 -27.88
CA SER A 481 25.29 -6.34 -27.81
C SER A 481 24.36 -5.59 -26.84
N ARG A 482 23.05 -5.90 -26.84
CA ARG A 482 22.06 -5.32 -25.92
C ARG A 482 22.30 -5.74 -24.47
N ALA A 483 22.61 -7.02 -24.22
CA ALA A 483 22.94 -7.50 -22.89
C ALA A 483 24.22 -6.84 -22.35
N ALA A 484 25.25 -6.71 -23.19
CA ALA A 484 26.52 -6.08 -22.85
C ALA A 484 26.35 -4.59 -22.55
N GLN A 485 25.65 -3.85 -23.42
CA GLN A 485 25.37 -2.42 -23.24
C GLN A 485 24.64 -2.12 -21.92
N ASN A 486 23.78 -3.03 -21.46
CA ASN A 486 23.01 -2.87 -20.23
C ASN A 486 23.62 -3.59 -19.00
N GLY A 487 24.85 -4.12 -19.12
CA GLY A 487 25.57 -4.73 -18.01
C GLY A 487 25.02 -6.08 -17.53
N HIS A 488 24.26 -6.80 -18.37
CA HIS A 488 23.66 -8.09 -18.05
C HIS A 488 24.64 -9.25 -18.24
N LEU A 489 25.67 -9.30 -17.39
CA LEU A 489 26.79 -10.25 -17.47
C LEU A 489 26.36 -11.73 -17.58
N ALA A 490 25.36 -12.15 -16.81
CA ALA A 490 24.87 -13.54 -16.83
C ALA A 490 24.26 -13.92 -18.19
N ILE A 491 23.66 -12.97 -18.90
CA ILE A 491 23.09 -13.18 -20.22
C ILE A 491 24.18 -13.15 -21.27
N ALA A 492 25.12 -12.19 -21.20
CA ALA A 492 26.26 -12.15 -22.12
C ALA A 492 27.06 -13.47 -22.08
N LYS A 493 27.36 -13.99 -20.88
CA LYS A 493 28.00 -15.30 -20.72
C LYS A 493 27.16 -16.44 -21.31
N LEU A 494 25.85 -16.44 -21.10
CA LEU A 494 24.97 -17.46 -21.66
C LEU A 494 25.00 -17.45 -23.20
N LEU A 495 24.93 -16.27 -23.81
CA LEU A 495 24.95 -16.10 -25.26
C LEU A 495 26.30 -16.52 -25.86
N LEU A 496 27.42 -16.09 -25.27
CA LEU A 496 28.76 -16.50 -25.69
C LEU A 496 28.97 -18.02 -25.57
N ASN A 497 28.52 -18.63 -24.47
CA ASN A 497 28.58 -20.08 -24.29
C ASN A 497 27.71 -20.85 -25.30
N LYS A 498 26.71 -20.19 -25.89
CA LYS A 498 25.84 -20.73 -26.94
C LYS A 498 26.33 -20.41 -28.35
N GLY A 499 27.50 -19.76 -28.49
CA GLY A 499 28.14 -19.48 -29.76
C GLY A 499 27.80 -18.13 -30.38
N ALA A 500 27.32 -17.16 -29.59
CA ALA A 500 27.11 -15.81 -30.09
C ALA A 500 28.43 -15.14 -30.53
N ASP A 501 28.39 -14.39 -31.61
CA ASP A 501 29.56 -13.64 -32.13
C ASP A 501 29.83 -12.38 -31.29
N ILE A 502 31.11 -12.07 -31.04
CA ILE A 502 31.57 -11.01 -30.12
C ILE A 502 31.56 -9.64 -30.78
#